data_AF-A0A4P8XX51-F1
#
_entry.id   AF-A0A4P8XX51-F1
#
_cell.length_a   1.000
_cell.length_b   1.000
_cell.length_c   1.000
_cell.angle_alpha   90.00
_cell.angle_beta   90.00
_cell.angle_gamma   90.00
#
_symmetry.space_group_name_H-M   'P 1'
#
loop_
_entity.id
_entity.type
_entity.pdbx_description
1 polymer ?
#
loop_
_entity_poly.entity_id
_entity_poly.type
_entity_poly.pdbx_seq_one_letter_code
_entity_poly.pdbx_strand_id
1 'polypeptide(L)'
;MYGVSLSSVKRWCNQYDGTWQSLLPKSHRPHSHPNRHTKREERQIRNSFKKCYERYGWDGVYSDLKRKGYTRSYSGMIYAAKRMGLVKYKKTKKKSRKHRRYPELLIPGEKVQIDVKEVPYNCLRGKALRDGKHFINGLQ
;
A
#
# COMPACT_ATOMS: atom_id res chain seq x y z
N MET A 1 -3.90 -16.37 -43.73
CA MET A 1 -2.92 -16.22 -42.64
C MET A 1 -3.68 -15.74 -41.40
N TYR A 2 -3.68 -16.48 -40.28
CA TYR A 2 -4.66 -16.35 -39.19
C TYR A 2 -4.46 -15.15 -38.23
N GLY A 3 -3.58 -14.18 -38.53
CA GLY A 3 -3.32 -13.02 -37.67
C GLY A 3 -2.71 -13.31 -36.30
N VAL A 4 -2.42 -14.57 -35.98
CA VAL A 4 -1.87 -15.03 -34.70
C VAL A 4 -0.71 -15.99 -34.92
N SER A 5 0.20 -16.04 -33.94
CA SER A 5 1.35 -16.95 -33.98
C SER A 5 0.91 -18.42 -33.96
N LEU A 6 1.68 -19.29 -34.62
CA LEU A 6 1.47 -20.74 -34.59
C LEU A 6 1.51 -21.32 -33.17
N SER A 7 2.32 -20.74 -32.27
CA SER A 7 2.36 -21.11 -30.85
C SER A 7 1.04 -20.86 -30.13
N SER A 8 0.36 -19.74 -30.43
CA SER A 8 -0.96 -19.45 -29.87
C SER A 8 -2.00 -20.46 -30.33
N VAL A 9 -1.98 -20.82 -31.63
CA VAL A 9 -2.88 -21.81 -32.22
C VAL A 9 -2.66 -23.19 -31.57
N LYS A 10 -1.41 -23.65 -31.48
CA LYS A 10 -1.07 -24.94 -30.84
C LYS A 10 -1.51 -24.98 -29.38
N ARG A 11 -1.32 -23.89 -28.63
CA ARG A 11 -1.78 -23.80 -27.23
C ARG A 11 -3.30 -23.93 -27.12
N TRP A 12 -4.04 -23.26 -28.01
CA TRP A 12 -5.51 -23.35 -28.05
C TRP A 12 -5.99 -24.75 -28.44
N CYS A 13 -5.37 -25.39 -29.44
CA CYS A 13 -5.66 -26.78 -29.80
C CYS A 13 -5.45 -27.74 -28.62
N ASN A 14 -4.37 -27.58 -27.84
CA ASN A 14 -4.11 -28.42 -26.66
C ASN A 14 -5.08 -28.17 -25.51
N GLN A 15 -5.64 -26.96 -25.41
CA GLN A 15 -6.56 -26.57 -24.34
C GLN A 15 -8.02 -26.90 -24.66
N TYR A 16 -8.35 -27.09 -25.93
CA TYR A 16 -9.72 -27.31 -26.41
C TYR A 16 -10.24 -28.70 -26.03
N ASP A 17 -11.35 -28.73 -25.29
CA ASP A 17 -12.02 -29.95 -24.82
C ASP A 17 -13.29 -30.30 -25.62
N GLY A 18 -13.51 -29.64 -26.76
CA GLY A 18 -14.74 -29.74 -27.56
C GLY A 18 -15.74 -28.62 -27.27
N THR A 19 -15.55 -27.84 -26.21
CA THR A 19 -16.43 -26.72 -25.85
C THR A 19 -15.71 -25.38 -26.01
N TRP A 20 -16.42 -24.33 -26.43
CA TRP A 20 -15.79 -23.00 -26.61
C TRP A 20 -15.36 -22.39 -25.26
N GLN A 21 -15.97 -22.79 -24.14
CA GLN A 21 -15.63 -22.33 -22.79
C GLN A 21 -14.19 -22.69 -22.41
N SER A 22 -13.65 -23.78 -22.94
CA SER A 22 -12.27 -24.21 -22.67
C SER A 22 -11.22 -23.22 -23.17
N LEU A 23 -11.54 -22.46 -24.22
CA LEU A 23 -10.67 -21.44 -24.81
C LEU A 23 -10.69 -20.12 -24.02
N LEU A 24 -11.55 -19.99 -23.02
CA LEU A 24 -11.57 -18.80 -22.16
C LEU A 24 -10.23 -18.66 -21.42
N PRO A 25 -9.67 -17.43 -21.36
CA PRO A 25 -8.44 -17.18 -20.64
C PRO A 25 -8.63 -17.47 -19.14
N LYS A 26 -7.89 -18.46 -18.64
CA LYS A 26 -7.84 -18.82 -17.21
C LYS A 26 -6.92 -17.87 -16.46
N SER A 27 -7.05 -17.81 -15.14
CA SER A 27 -6.13 -17.05 -14.29
C SER A 27 -4.69 -17.53 -14.50
N HIS A 28 -3.81 -16.60 -14.87
CA HIS A 28 -2.37 -16.86 -14.95
C HIS A 28 -1.67 -16.79 -13.57
N ARG A 29 -2.40 -16.40 -12.52
CA ARG A 29 -1.83 -16.26 -11.17
C ARG A 29 -1.79 -17.60 -10.43
N PRO A 30 -0.72 -17.88 -9.68
CA PRO A 30 -0.66 -19.08 -8.85
C PRO A 30 -1.78 -19.07 -7.79
N HIS A 31 -2.51 -20.18 -7.69
CA HIS A 31 -3.65 -20.31 -6.77
C HIS A 31 -3.23 -20.58 -5.31
N SER A 32 -1.99 -21.01 -5.08
CA SER A 32 -1.47 -21.30 -3.74
C SER A 32 0.03 -21.00 -3.64
N HIS A 33 0.50 -20.86 -2.40
CA HIS A 33 1.92 -20.72 -2.09
C HIS A 33 2.31 -21.79 -1.06
N PRO A 34 3.54 -22.33 -1.10
CA PRO A 34 3.95 -23.45 -0.24
C PRO A 34 3.90 -23.09 1.26
N ASN A 35 4.22 -21.85 1.60
CA ASN A 35 4.21 -21.37 2.99
C ASN A 35 2.84 -20.92 3.50
N ARG A 36 1.74 -21.31 2.83
CA ARG A 36 0.39 -20.88 3.22
C ARG A 36 -0.01 -21.60 4.48
N HIS A 37 -0.60 -20.87 5.43
CA HIS A 37 -1.24 -21.51 6.58
C HIS A 37 -2.27 -22.51 6.08
N THR A 38 -2.12 -23.73 6.56
CA THR A 38 -3.06 -24.82 6.34
C THR A 38 -4.36 -24.55 7.10
N LYS A 39 -5.45 -25.18 6.65
CA LYS A 39 -6.75 -25.10 7.34
C LYS A 39 -6.66 -25.53 8.82
N ARG A 40 -5.73 -26.45 9.14
CA ARG A 40 -5.48 -26.92 10.51
C ARG A 40 -4.88 -25.81 11.38
N GLU A 41 -3.83 -25.16 10.89
CA GLU A 41 -3.20 -24.02 11.58
C GLU A 41 -4.19 -22.87 11.79
N GLU A 42 -4.98 -22.54 10.76
CA GLU A 42 -6.01 -21.50 10.87
C GLU A 42 -7.05 -21.81 11.96
N ARG A 43 -7.46 -23.07 12.09
CA ARG A 43 -8.36 -23.53 13.15
C ARG A 43 -7.72 -23.39 14.53
N GLN A 44 -6.45 -23.77 14.68
CA GLN A 44 -5.71 -23.61 15.94
C GLN A 44 -5.60 -22.14 16.34
N ILE A 45 -5.28 -21.25 15.39
CA ILE A 45 -5.20 -19.81 15.63
C ILE A 45 -6.54 -19.28 16.11
N ARG A 46 -7.66 -19.64 15.44
CA ARG A 46 -9.00 -19.21 15.83
C ARG A 46 -9.37 -19.67 17.25
N ASN A 47 -9.07 -20.92 17.60
CA ASN A 47 -9.40 -21.46 18.91
C ASN A 47 -8.57 -20.80 20.02
N SER A 48 -7.27 -20.62 19.79
CA SER A 48 -6.37 -20.00 20.75
C SER A 48 -6.66 -18.51 20.90
N PHE A 49 -7.04 -17.83 19.81
CA PHE A 49 -7.53 -16.45 19.83
C PHE A 49 -8.75 -16.31 20.74
N LYS A 50 -9.79 -17.13 20.54
CA LYS A 50 -10.99 -17.10 21.40
C LYS A 50 -10.68 -17.34 22.88
N LYS A 51 -9.71 -18.19 23.19
CA LYS A 51 -9.37 -18.56 24.56
C LYS A 51 -8.50 -17.51 25.27
N CYS A 52 -7.52 -16.94 24.58
CA CYS A 52 -6.44 -16.18 25.24
C CYS A 52 -6.41 -14.70 24.90
N TYR A 53 -7.00 -14.28 23.78
CA TYR A 53 -6.82 -12.91 23.27
C TYR A 53 -7.39 -11.85 24.21
N GLU A 54 -8.54 -12.11 24.83
CA GLU A 54 -9.20 -11.14 25.71
C GLU A 54 -8.39 -10.83 26.97
N ARG A 55 -7.76 -11.86 27.57
CA ARG A 55 -7.00 -11.70 28.81
C ARG A 55 -5.53 -11.30 28.57
N TYR A 56 -4.90 -11.88 27.56
CA TYR A 56 -3.44 -11.83 27.38
C TYR A 56 -3.00 -11.25 26.03
N GLY A 57 -3.95 -10.79 25.20
CA GLY A 57 -3.65 -10.24 23.88
C GLY A 57 -2.97 -11.26 22.94
N TRP A 58 -2.19 -10.75 22.00
CA TRP A 58 -1.51 -11.57 20.99
C TRP A 58 -0.44 -12.49 21.57
N ASP A 59 0.25 -12.07 22.62
CA ASP A 59 1.33 -12.85 23.24
C ASP A 59 0.81 -14.10 23.91
N GLY A 60 -0.34 -14.02 24.60
CA GLY A 60 -1.00 -15.20 25.16
C GLY A 60 -1.50 -16.16 24.08
N VAL A 61 -2.02 -15.65 22.98
CA VAL A 61 -2.44 -16.47 21.83
C VAL A 61 -1.24 -17.21 21.23
N TYR A 62 -0.11 -16.53 21.04
CA TYR A 62 1.09 -17.15 20.50
C TYR A 62 1.70 -18.17 21.45
N SER A 63 1.72 -17.88 22.75
CA SER A 63 2.24 -18.79 23.78
C SER A 63 1.42 -20.09 23.86
N ASP A 64 0.08 -19.99 23.81
CA ASP A 64 -0.81 -21.16 23.76
C ASP A 64 -0.64 -21.96 22.45
N LEU A 65 -0.43 -21.28 21.32
CA LEU A 65 -0.11 -21.93 20.04
C LEU A 65 1.24 -22.64 20.06
N LYS A 66 2.28 -22.01 20.61
CA LYS A 66 3.61 -22.62 20.76
C LYS A 66 3.54 -23.90 21.58
N ARG A 67 2.79 -23.88 22.69
CA ARG A 67 2.54 -25.09 23.51
C ARG A 67 1.85 -26.21 22.72
N LYS A 68 1.05 -25.87 21.72
CA LYS A 68 0.37 -26.82 20.81
C LYS A 68 1.21 -27.24 19.59
N GLY A 69 2.49 -26.89 19.55
CA GLY A 69 3.40 -27.25 18.47
C GLY A 69 3.30 -26.36 17.22
N TYR A 70 2.80 -25.13 17.35
CA TYR A 70 2.77 -24.19 16.24
C TYR A 70 4.18 -23.72 15.85
N THR A 71 4.56 -23.91 14.60
CA THR A 71 5.93 -23.66 14.14
C THR A 71 6.16 -22.28 13.55
N ARG A 72 5.10 -21.60 13.07
CA ARG A 72 5.25 -20.33 12.33
C ARG A 72 5.65 -19.17 13.25
N SER A 73 6.12 -18.10 12.61
CA SER A 73 6.52 -16.88 13.30
C SER A 73 5.33 -16.17 13.97
N TYR A 74 5.63 -15.38 14.99
CA TYR A 74 4.67 -14.53 15.68
C TYR A 74 3.94 -13.58 14.72
N SER A 75 4.70 -12.89 13.86
CA SER A 75 4.14 -12.01 12.83
C SER A 75 3.25 -12.78 11.85
N GLY A 76 3.67 -13.96 11.41
CA GLY A 76 2.89 -14.84 10.52
C GLY A 76 1.54 -15.24 11.10
N MET A 77 1.50 -15.54 12.41
CA MET A 77 0.25 -15.77 13.14
C MET A 77 -0.66 -14.54 13.10
N ILE A 78 -0.14 -13.36 13.42
CA ILE A 78 -0.92 -12.11 13.45
C ILE A 78 -1.50 -11.80 12.06
N TYR A 79 -0.68 -11.92 11.00
CA TYR A 79 -1.16 -11.70 9.62
C TYR A 79 -2.24 -12.70 9.25
N ALA A 80 -2.09 -13.99 9.59
CA ALA A 80 -3.12 -14.99 9.36
C ALA A 80 -4.42 -14.66 10.12
N ALA A 81 -4.31 -14.28 11.39
CA ALA A 81 -5.46 -13.91 12.22
C ALA A 81 -6.21 -12.68 11.69
N LYS A 82 -5.48 -11.65 11.23
CA LYS A 82 -6.06 -10.47 10.56
C LYS A 82 -6.75 -10.83 9.25
N ARG A 83 -6.10 -11.66 8.41
CA ARG A 83 -6.67 -12.17 7.15
C ARG A 83 -7.94 -12.97 7.37
N MET A 84 -8.04 -13.71 8.48
CA MET A 84 -9.24 -14.44 8.89
C MET A 84 -10.34 -13.55 9.51
N GLY A 85 -10.09 -12.24 9.68
CA GLY A 85 -11.06 -11.31 10.26
C GLY A 85 -11.28 -11.48 11.77
N LEU A 86 -10.33 -12.09 12.50
CA LEU A 86 -10.48 -12.34 13.95
C LEU A 86 -10.45 -11.04 14.77
N VAL A 87 -9.82 -9.97 14.24
CA VAL A 87 -9.82 -8.65 14.86
C VAL A 87 -10.61 -7.69 14.00
N LYS A 88 -11.64 -7.07 14.60
CA LYS A 88 -12.31 -5.91 14.00
C LYS A 88 -11.37 -4.71 14.08
N TYR A 89 -10.75 -4.37 12.96
CA TYR A 89 -10.03 -3.10 12.87
C TYR A 89 -11.06 -1.97 12.94
N LYS A 90 -11.09 -1.21 14.04
CA LYS A 90 -11.79 0.08 14.03
C LYS A 90 -11.03 0.96 13.04
N LYS A 91 -11.57 1.14 11.83
CA LYS A 91 -11.06 2.14 10.89
C LYS A 91 -11.22 3.49 11.58
N THR A 92 -10.17 3.98 12.20
CA THR A 92 -10.14 5.33 12.75
C THR A 92 -10.32 6.27 11.57
N LYS A 93 -11.48 6.91 11.43
CA LYS A 93 -11.66 7.99 10.46
C LYS A 93 -10.56 9.00 10.76
N LYS A 94 -9.71 9.30 9.77
CA LYS A 94 -8.75 10.40 9.89
C LYS A 94 -9.57 11.65 10.21
N LYS A 95 -9.23 12.36 11.28
CA LYS A 95 -9.87 13.63 11.60
C LYS A 95 -9.72 14.52 10.37
N SER A 96 -10.82 15.13 9.92
CA SER A 96 -10.75 16.10 8.83
C SER A 96 -9.83 17.24 9.24
N ARG A 97 -9.01 17.72 8.30
CA ARG A 97 -8.16 18.88 8.54
C ARG A 97 -9.11 20.07 8.75
N LYS A 98 -9.04 20.72 9.91
CA LYS A 98 -9.77 21.98 10.12
C LYS A 98 -9.09 23.04 9.26
N HIS A 99 -9.77 23.53 8.21
CA HIS A 99 -9.25 24.62 7.39
C HIS A 99 -9.26 25.91 8.22
N ARG A 100 -8.12 26.62 8.26
CA ARG A 100 -8.07 27.95 8.89
C ARG A 100 -8.91 28.90 8.03
N ARG A 101 -9.95 29.51 8.59
CA ARG A 101 -10.67 30.59 7.89
C ARG A 101 -9.74 31.80 7.85
N TYR A 102 -9.44 32.28 6.65
CA TYR A 102 -8.82 33.58 6.46
C TYR A 102 -9.94 34.63 6.40
N PRO A 103 -9.72 35.85 6.89
CA PRO A 103 -10.65 36.94 6.65
C PRO A 103 -10.84 37.15 5.14
N GLU A 104 -12.04 37.58 4.76
CA GLU A 104 -12.33 37.98 3.38
C GLU A 104 -11.53 39.24 3.05
N LEU A 105 -10.84 39.23 1.92
CA LEU A 105 -10.12 40.38 1.39
C LEU A 105 -11.06 41.08 0.43
N LEU A 106 -11.51 42.29 0.78
CA LEU A 106 -12.51 43.03 0.01
C LEU A 106 -11.86 43.91 -1.05
N ILE A 107 -10.59 44.29 -0.85
CA ILE A 107 -9.89 45.25 -1.69
C ILE A 107 -8.69 44.55 -2.37
N PRO A 108 -8.56 44.64 -3.70
CA PRO A 108 -7.35 44.19 -4.39
C PRO A 108 -6.10 44.89 -3.83
N GLY A 109 -5.12 44.12 -3.38
CA GLY A 109 -3.88 44.63 -2.76
C GLY A 109 -3.86 44.62 -1.22
N GLU A 110 -4.99 44.33 -0.55
CA GLU A 110 -5.07 44.23 0.92
C GLU A 110 -4.15 43.15 1.51
N LYS A 111 -3.87 42.10 0.72
CA LYS A 111 -2.87 41.09 1.02
C LYS A 111 -2.07 40.75 -0.21
N VAL A 112 -0.76 40.88 -0.10
CA VAL A 112 0.20 40.49 -1.14
C VAL A 112 0.94 39.26 -0.67
N GLN A 113 0.99 38.24 -1.52
CA GLN A 113 1.90 37.11 -1.33
C GLN A 113 3.18 37.41 -2.09
N ILE A 114 4.27 37.64 -1.36
CA ILE A 114 5.59 37.80 -1.94
C ILE A 114 6.22 36.42 -1.99
N ASP A 115 6.33 35.85 -3.18
CA ASP A 115 7.11 34.64 -3.40
C ASP A 115 8.56 35.05 -3.66
N VAL A 116 9.42 34.70 -2.72
CA VAL A 116 10.83 35.11 -2.71
C VAL A 116 11.63 34.04 -3.46
N LYS A 117 12.19 34.40 -4.61
CA LYS A 117 13.01 33.47 -5.41
C LYS A 117 14.43 33.96 -5.57
N GLU A 118 15.39 33.22 -5.01
CA GLU A 118 16.81 33.49 -5.23
C GLU A 118 17.21 33.18 -6.68
N VAL A 119 17.97 34.09 -7.29
CA VAL A 119 18.54 33.89 -8.63
C VAL A 119 19.75 32.96 -8.50
N PRO A 120 19.76 31.80 -9.19
CA PRO A 120 20.88 30.88 -9.11
C PRO A 120 22.20 31.51 -9.55
N TYR A 121 23.29 31.16 -8.88
CA TYR A 121 24.63 31.71 -9.16
C TYR A 121 25.06 31.56 -10.63
N ASN A 122 24.70 30.44 -11.27
CA ASN A 122 25.00 30.17 -12.68
C ASN A 122 24.39 31.19 -13.66
N CYS A 123 23.36 31.94 -13.22
CA CYS A 123 22.71 32.98 -13.99
C CYS A 123 23.35 34.36 -13.80
N LEU A 124 24.23 34.54 -12.82
CA LEU A 124 24.92 35.81 -12.56
C LEU A 124 25.99 36.07 -13.64
N ARG A 125 26.11 37.33 -14.08
CA ARG A 125 27.07 37.77 -15.10
C ARG A 125 27.65 39.14 -14.74
N GLY A 126 28.83 39.45 -15.31
CA GLY A 126 29.44 40.78 -15.20
C GLY A 126 29.80 41.18 -13.76
N LYS A 127 29.50 42.44 -13.39
CA LYS A 127 29.83 42.99 -12.06
C LYS A 127 29.15 42.22 -10.92
N ALA A 128 27.92 41.76 -11.13
CA ALA A 128 27.18 41.02 -10.10
C ALA A 128 27.87 39.72 -9.68
N LEU A 129 28.48 39.01 -10.62
CA LEU A 129 29.26 37.79 -10.35
C LEU A 129 30.58 38.12 -9.66
N ARG A 130 31.28 39.16 -10.13
CA ARG A 130 32.58 39.59 -9.58
C ARG A 130 32.48 40.10 -8.13
N ASP A 131 31.39 40.79 -7.83
CA ASP A 131 31.15 41.39 -6.51
C ASP A 131 30.41 40.43 -5.56
N GLY A 132 30.13 39.18 -5.98
CA GLY A 132 29.47 38.16 -5.14
C GLY A 132 28.04 38.52 -4.71
N LYS A 133 27.28 39.24 -5.55
CA LYS A 133 25.93 39.72 -5.19
C LYS A 133 24.90 38.61 -5.31
N HIS A 134 24.00 38.52 -4.32
CA HIS A 134 22.83 37.67 -4.34
C HIS A 134 21.59 38.48 -4.75
N PHE A 135 20.90 38.08 -5.80
CA PHE A 135 19.64 38.70 -6.21
C PHE A 135 18.46 37.83 -5.83
N ILE A 136 17.43 38.50 -5.32
CA ILE A 136 16.17 37.88 -4.92
C ILE A 136 15.08 38.56 -5.74
N ASN A 137 14.39 37.80 -6.57
CA ASN A 137 13.22 38.31 -7.30
C ASN A 137 12.04 38.40 -6.34
N GLY A 138 11.37 39.56 -6.31
CA GLY A 138 10.16 39.81 -5.51
C GLY A 138 10.25 41.00 -4.54
N LEU A 139 11.41 41.63 -4.40
CA LEU A 139 11.58 42.87 -3.64
C LEU A 139 12.32 43.90 -4.51
N GLN A 140 11.58 44.91 -4.95
CA GLN A 140 12.12 46.14 -5.53
C GLN A 140 11.38 47.32 -4.93
#